data_AF-A0A1I2LE16-F1
#
_entry.id   AF-A0A1I2LE16-F1
#
_cell.length_a   1.000
_cell.length_b   1.000
_cell.length_c   1.000
_cell.angle_alpha   90.00
_cell.angle_beta   90.00
_cell.angle_gamma   90.00
#
_symmetry.space_group_name_H-M   'P 1'
#
loop_
_entity.id
_entity.type
_entity.pdbx_description
1 polymer ?
#
loop_
_entity_poly.entity_id
_entity_poly.type
_entity_poly.pdbx_seq_one_letter_code
_entity_poly.pdbx_strand_id
1 'polypeptide(L)'
;MSHAESEFALGEELLGRIDAWRSVQDARPTRSQAVVELIKAGLRGSASSALSLGDKLTLTILCEINRKVGGEGMIDSDFLEAAIQGGHNWAIEWQHPSLSHGHINSQVTADFVVRVLSMWKRIEESFDQLAVPEKERVRKEAGFSGDPQFPGWSSAEEANYKSIARFMTDRMELFPMFEGRSALDSRVPVVGRYKSMLKCLEGFGRDANDRRLSADELVVLFGQAGS
;
A
#
# COMPACT_ATOMS: atom_id res chain seq x y z
N MET A 1 -25.79 28.51 27.56
CA MET A 1 -25.19 27.47 26.71
C MET A 1 -23.70 27.47 27.02
N SER A 2 -23.19 26.39 27.61
CA SER A 2 -21.79 26.27 28.04
C SER A 2 -20.91 26.01 26.81
N HIS A 3 -19.99 26.92 26.50
CA HIS A 3 -18.96 26.67 25.50
C HIS A 3 -17.94 25.72 26.12
N ALA A 4 -17.85 24.49 25.60
CA ALA A 4 -16.80 23.57 25.96
C ALA A 4 -15.47 24.08 25.39
N GLU A 5 -14.69 24.77 26.21
CA GLU A 5 -13.28 25.04 25.91
C GLU A 5 -12.52 23.72 26.02
N SER A 6 -12.31 23.07 24.88
CA SER A 6 -11.44 21.89 24.80
C SER A 6 -9.99 22.38 24.75
N GLU A 7 -9.21 22.05 25.78
CA GLU A 7 -7.80 22.42 25.88
C GLU A 7 -6.99 21.53 24.92
N PHE A 8 -6.44 22.13 23.86
CA PHE A 8 -5.69 21.44 22.82
C PHE A 8 -4.19 21.69 23.02
N ALA A 9 -3.42 20.65 23.36
CA ALA A 9 -1.98 20.77 23.53
C ALA A 9 -1.27 20.77 22.17
N LEU A 10 -0.72 21.93 21.78
CA LEU A 10 0.14 22.08 20.60
C LEU A 10 1.60 21.97 21.04
N GLY A 11 2.41 21.18 20.34
CA GLY A 11 3.86 21.13 20.56
C GLY A 11 4.54 22.48 20.28
N GLU A 12 5.66 22.76 20.94
CA GLU A 12 6.39 24.04 20.82
C GLU A 12 6.75 24.40 19.38
N GLU A 13 7.13 23.41 18.57
CA GLU A 13 7.45 23.62 17.15
C GLU A 13 6.26 24.18 16.36
N LEU A 14 5.07 23.65 16.61
CA LEU A 14 3.85 24.07 15.93
C LEU A 14 3.40 25.46 16.39
N LEU A 15 3.57 25.77 17.68
CA LEU A 15 3.35 27.12 18.21
C LEU A 15 4.28 28.15 17.57
N GLY A 16 5.57 27.81 17.41
CA GLY A 16 6.54 28.65 16.71
C GLY A 16 6.15 28.97 15.27
N ARG A 17 5.61 27.98 14.54
CA ARG A 17 5.12 28.15 13.17
C ARG A 17 3.87 29.04 13.10
N ILE A 18 2.94 28.89 14.04
CA ILE A 18 1.74 29.74 14.13
C ILE A 18 2.13 31.19 14.41
N ASP A 19 3.11 31.42 15.29
CA ASP A 19 3.62 32.75 15.61
C ASP A 19 4.34 33.41 14.43
N ALA A 20 5.14 32.64 13.70
CA ALA A 20 5.79 33.11 12.47
C ALA A 20 4.77 33.46 11.39
N TRP A 21 3.71 32.65 11.23
CA TRP A 21 2.65 32.96 10.27
C TRP A 21 1.89 34.24 10.64
N ARG A 22 1.59 34.40 11.93
CA ARG A 22 0.88 35.56 12.48
C ARG A 22 1.64 36.87 12.29
N SER A 23 2.97 36.86 12.42
CA SER A 23 3.79 38.08 12.37
C SER A 23 3.80 38.74 10.99
N VAL A 24 3.48 37.98 9.95
CA VAL A 24 3.42 38.42 8.54
C VAL A 24 2.04 38.95 8.16
N GLN A 25 1.00 38.75 8.99
CA GLN A 25 -0.35 39.23 8.70
C GLN A 25 -0.54 40.68 9.14
N ASP A 26 -1.14 41.51 8.27
CA ASP A 26 -1.36 42.94 8.53
C ASP A 26 -2.19 43.21 9.80
N ALA A 27 -3.17 42.34 10.09
CA ALA A 27 -4.06 42.48 11.25
C ALA A 27 -3.49 41.90 12.57
N ARG A 28 -2.33 41.20 12.52
CA ARG A 28 -1.70 40.50 13.66
C ARG A 28 -2.70 39.81 14.60
N PRO A 29 -3.43 38.78 14.11
CA PRO A 29 -4.48 38.10 14.88
C PRO A 29 -3.95 37.50 16.18
N THR A 30 -4.77 37.32 17.21
CA THR A 30 -4.32 36.59 18.42
C THR A 30 -3.98 35.13 18.08
N ARG A 31 -3.21 34.43 18.93
CA ARG A 31 -2.87 33.01 18.67
C ARG A 31 -4.12 32.15 18.45
N SER A 32 -5.15 32.32 19.28
CA SER A 32 -6.41 31.59 19.14
C SER A 32 -7.13 31.92 17.82
N GLN A 33 -7.11 33.19 17.39
CA GLN A 33 -7.67 33.58 16.09
C GLN A 33 -6.86 33.01 14.91
N ALA A 34 -5.52 33.02 15.01
CA ALA A 34 -4.65 32.43 13.99
C ALA A 34 -4.88 30.93 13.85
N VAL A 35 -5.02 30.20 14.97
CA VAL A 35 -5.37 28.78 14.97
C VAL A 35 -6.72 28.54 14.29
N VAL A 36 -7.75 29.33 14.64
CA VAL A 36 -9.08 29.20 14.04
C VAL A 36 -9.06 29.51 12.54
N GLU A 37 -8.32 30.54 12.09
CA GLU A 37 -8.21 30.87 10.66
C GLU A 37 -7.42 29.82 9.88
N LEU A 38 -6.34 29.27 10.46
CA LEU A 38 -5.59 28.17 9.86
C LEU A 38 -6.41 26.89 9.78
N ILE A 39 -7.22 26.58 10.80
CA ILE A 39 -8.16 25.46 10.79
C ILE A 39 -9.25 25.69 9.74
N LYS A 40 -9.85 26.89 9.67
CA LYS A 40 -10.83 27.22 8.62
C LYS A 40 -10.22 27.09 7.22
N ALA A 41 -8.98 27.54 7.04
CA ALA A 41 -8.26 27.39 5.76
C ALA A 41 -8.00 25.92 5.43
N GLY A 42 -7.54 25.12 6.41
CA GLY A 42 -7.32 23.68 6.25
C GLY A 42 -8.61 22.91 5.97
N LEU A 43 -9.71 23.27 6.64
CA LEU A 43 -11.03 22.66 6.44
C LEU A 43 -11.64 23.04 5.09
N ARG A 44 -11.44 24.28 4.62
CA ARG A 44 -11.78 24.70 3.25
C ARG A 44 -11.02 23.89 2.19
N GLY A 45 -9.79 23.46 2.49
CA GLY A 45 -9.01 22.55 1.64
C GLY A 45 -9.36 21.06 1.80
N SER A 46 -10.01 20.66 2.90
CA SER A 46 -10.39 19.26 3.15
C SER A 46 -11.73 18.85 2.51
N ALA A 47 -12.56 19.83 2.14
CA ALA A 47 -13.80 19.59 1.42
C ALA A 47 -13.52 19.61 -0.09
N SER A 48 -13.27 18.43 -0.67
CA SER A 48 -12.83 18.20 -2.05
C SER A 48 -11.37 18.57 -2.29
N SER A 49 -10.64 17.66 -2.92
CA SER A 49 -9.36 17.86 -3.61
C SER A 49 -9.49 18.92 -4.72
N ALA A 50 -9.73 20.17 -4.34
CA ALA A 50 -9.90 21.26 -5.29
C ALA A 50 -8.54 21.54 -5.95
N LEU A 51 -8.46 21.30 -7.25
CA LEU A 51 -7.29 21.64 -8.07
C LEU A 51 -6.92 23.10 -7.86
N SER A 52 -5.64 23.36 -7.53
CA SER A 52 -5.12 24.71 -7.40
C SER A 52 -5.12 25.42 -8.76
N LEU A 53 -5.02 26.75 -8.80
CA LEU A 53 -4.90 27.49 -10.06
C LEU A 53 -3.71 26.99 -10.90
N GLY A 54 -2.60 26.65 -10.24
CA GLY A 54 -1.42 26.08 -10.90
C GLY A 54 -1.70 24.70 -11.51
N ASP A 55 -2.45 23.85 -10.81
CA ASP A 55 -2.84 22.52 -11.34
C ASP A 55 -3.76 22.68 -12.54
N LYS A 56 -4.73 23.60 -12.47
CA LYS A 56 -5.65 23.88 -13.59
C LYS A 56 -4.88 24.35 -14.82
N LEU A 57 -3.97 25.32 -14.66
CA LEU A 57 -3.16 25.81 -15.77
C LEU A 57 -2.29 24.69 -16.37
N THR A 58 -1.64 23.90 -15.53
CA THR A 58 -0.79 22.77 -15.96
C THR A 58 -1.60 21.74 -16.74
N LEU A 59 -2.76 21.32 -16.21
CA LEU A 59 -3.62 20.33 -16.85
C LEU A 59 -4.21 20.83 -18.17
N THR A 60 -4.61 22.11 -18.25
CA THR A 60 -5.08 22.72 -19.52
C THR A 60 -3.99 22.68 -20.58
N ILE A 61 -2.75 23.07 -20.24
CA ILE A 61 -1.61 23.00 -21.18
C ILE A 61 -1.34 21.56 -21.60
N LEU A 62 -1.41 20.59 -20.68
CA LEU A 62 -1.24 19.17 -21.01
C LEU A 62 -2.34 18.65 -21.95
N CYS A 63 -3.59 19.09 -21.79
CA CYS A 63 -4.69 18.75 -22.70
C CYS A 63 -4.45 19.31 -24.11
N GLU A 64 -3.98 20.56 -24.21
CA GLU A 64 -3.61 21.16 -25.50
C GLU A 64 -2.46 20.42 -26.19
N ILE A 65 -1.43 20.03 -25.43
CA ILE A 65 -0.31 19.24 -25.95
C ILE A 65 -0.81 17.87 -26.43
N ASN A 66 -1.62 17.17 -25.64
CA ASN A 66 -2.12 15.83 -26.00
C ASN A 66 -2.93 15.86 -27.30
N ARG A 67 -3.79 16.88 -27.48
CA ARG A 67 -4.51 17.11 -28.74
C ARG A 67 -3.58 17.37 -29.91
N LYS A 68 -2.53 18.19 -29.73
CA LYS A 68 -1.55 18.48 -30.79
C LYS A 68 -0.71 17.27 -31.17
N VAL A 69 -0.40 16.39 -30.22
CA VAL A 69 0.36 15.15 -30.46
C VAL A 69 -0.54 14.05 -31.05
N GLY A 70 -1.86 14.19 -30.96
CA GLY A 70 -2.82 13.19 -31.44
C GLY A 70 -2.82 11.92 -30.58
N GLY A 71 -2.49 12.06 -29.30
CA GLY A 71 -2.41 10.92 -28.37
C GLY A 71 -3.80 10.38 -28.02
N GLU A 72 -4.07 9.13 -28.41
CA GLU A 72 -5.18 8.34 -27.86
C GLU A 72 -4.79 7.83 -26.47
N GLY A 73 -4.99 8.68 -25.47
CA GLY A 73 -4.75 8.36 -24.07
C GLY A 73 -5.98 7.75 -23.39
N MET A 74 -5.79 7.21 -22.18
CA MET A 74 -6.91 6.75 -21.33
C MET A 74 -7.79 7.89 -20.82
N ILE A 75 -7.33 9.14 -20.93
CA ILE A 75 -8.04 10.33 -20.45
C ILE A 75 -8.38 11.20 -21.66
N ASP A 76 -9.67 11.47 -21.83
CA ASP A 76 -10.18 12.39 -22.84
C ASP A 76 -9.85 13.83 -22.42
N SER A 77 -9.06 14.52 -23.26
CA SER A 77 -8.58 15.88 -23.02
C SER A 77 -9.71 16.92 -23.07
N ASP A 78 -10.73 16.70 -23.90
CA ASP A 78 -11.86 17.63 -24.03
C ASP A 78 -12.80 17.50 -22.84
N PHE A 79 -13.04 16.26 -22.38
CA PHE A 79 -13.74 16.01 -21.13
C PHE A 79 -13.01 16.65 -19.93
N LEU A 80 -11.71 16.41 -19.80
CA LEU A 80 -10.93 16.89 -18.67
C LEU A 80 -10.90 18.43 -18.62
N GLU A 81 -10.72 19.09 -19.76
CA GLU A 81 -10.74 20.55 -19.84
C GLU A 81 -12.10 21.15 -19.47
N ALA A 82 -13.20 20.57 -19.97
CA ALA A 82 -14.54 21.00 -19.62
C ALA A 82 -14.83 20.84 -18.12
N ALA A 83 -14.38 19.74 -17.52
CA ALA A 83 -14.52 19.50 -16.08
C ALA A 83 -13.72 20.52 -15.25
N ILE A 84 -12.49 20.83 -15.64
CA ILE A 84 -11.61 21.79 -14.95
C ILE A 84 -12.17 23.22 -15.04
N GLN A 85 -12.58 23.64 -16.24
CA GLN A 85 -13.09 24.99 -16.50
C GLN A 85 -14.45 25.21 -15.82
N GLY A 86 -15.33 24.21 -15.84
CA GLY A 86 -16.65 24.26 -15.20
C GLY A 86 -16.64 24.04 -13.68
N GLY A 87 -15.48 23.69 -13.10
CA GLY A 87 -15.37 23.35 -11.68
C GLY A 87 -16.05 22.02 -11.31
N HIS A 88 -16.21 21.12 -12.27
CA HIS A 88 -16.84 19.81 -12.12
C HIS A 88 -15.80 18.73 -11.74
N ASN A 89 -14.97 18.98 -10.73
CA ASN A 89 -13.91 18.04 -10.31
C ASN A 89 -14.46 16.65 -9.94
N TRP A 90 -15.68 16.60 -9.40
CA TRP A 90 -16.41 15.35 -9.10
C TRP A 90 -16.62 14.47 -10.36
N ALA A 91 -16.75 15.08 -11.53
CA ALA A 91 -16.97 14.34 -12.78
C ALA A 91 -15.73 13.53 -13.16
N ILE A 92 -14.53 14.03 -12.83
CA ILE A 92 -13.27 13.32 -13.07
C ILE A 92 -13.22 12.04 -12.24
N GLU A 93 -13.64 12.10 -10.97
CA GLU A 93 -13.69 10.93 -10.09
C GLU A 93 -14.70 9.89 -10.58
N TRP A 94 -15.83 10.34 -11.14
CA TRP A 94 -16.87 9.45 -11.66
C TRP A 94 -16.47 8.79 -12.98
N GLN A 95 -15.86 9.57 -13.89
CA GLN A 95 -15.44 9.09 -15.20
C GLN A 95 -14.17 8.24 -15.12
N HIS A 96 -13.29 8.54 -14.16
CA HIS A 96 -12.05 7.82 -13.92
C HIS A 96 -11.93 7.37 -12.46
N PRO A 97 -12.77 6.41 -12.01
CA PRO A 97 -12.75 5.94 -10.63
C PRO A 97 -11.37 5.42 -10.19
N SER A 98 -10.59 4.88 -11.12
CA SER A 98 -9.21 4.41 -10.90
C SER A 98 -8.26 5.49 -10.36
N LEU A 99 -8.48 6.77 -10.69
CA LEU A 99 -7.65 7.89 -10.21
C LEU A 99 -8.00 8.30 -8.76
N SER A 100 -9.22 7.99 -8.33
CA SER A 100 -9.76 8.35 -7.01
C SER A 100 -9.64 7.22 -5.99
N HIS A 101 -8.94 6.12 -6.32
CA HIS A 101 -8.65 5.08 -5.33
C HIS A 101 -7.71 5.66 -4.27
N GLY A 102 -8.29 6.16 -3.17
CA GLY A 102 -7.56 6.61 -1.98
C GLY A 102 -6.79 5.51 -1.25
N HIS A 103 -6.75 4.29 -1.81
CA HIS A 103 -5.88 3.21 -1.37
C HIS A 103 -4.44 3.52 -1.79
N ILE A 104 -3.78 4.37 -1.01
CA ILE A 104 -2.32 4.43 -0.97
C ILE A 104 -1.87 3.17 -0.27
N ASN A 105 -1.28 2.23 -1.02
CA ASN A 105 -0.62 1.09 -0.43
C ASN A 105 0.57 1.58 0.38
N SER A 106 0.53 1.36 1.69
CA SER A 106 1.61 1.81 2.56
C SER A 106 2.90 1.05 2.24
N GLN A 107 4.05 1.71 2.40
CA GLN A 107 5.35 1.07 2.26
C GLN A 107 5.46 -0.17 3.17
N VAL A 108 4.88 -0.10 4.38
CA VAL A 108 4.84 -1.22 5.34
C VAL A 108 4.12 -2.45 4.76
N THR A 109 3.04 -2.24 4.01
CA THR A 109 2.30 -3.33 3.35
C THR A 109 3.13 -3.94 2.22
N ALA A 110 3.81 -3.11 1.42
CA ALA A 110 4.72 -3.58 0.37
C ALA A 110 5.89 -4.39 0.94
N ASP A 111 6.55 -3.88 1.99
CA ASP A 111 7.66 -4.56 2.67
C ASP A 111 7.22 -5.92 3.24
N PHE A 112 6.00 -5.99 3.78
CA PHE A 112 5.44 -7.26 4.24
C PHE A 112 5.26 -8.26 3.08
N VAL A 113 4.71 -7.84 1.94
CA VAL A 113 4.56 -8.70 0.76
C VAL A 113 5.92 -9.19 0.27
N VAL A 114 6.93 -8.32 0.20
CA VAL A 114 8.30 -8.70 -0.17
C VAL A 114 8.85 -9.77 0.77
N ARG A 115 8.68 -9.61 2.09
CA ARG A 115 9.13 -10.60 3.08
C ARG A 115 8.42 -11.94 2.90
N VAL A 116 7.11 -11.92 2.63
CA VAL A 116 6.34 -13.14 2.39
C VAL A 116 6.79 -13.86 1.11
N LEU A 117 6.94 -13.15 -0.01
CA LEU A 117 7.41 -13.74 -1.26
C LEU A 117 8.86 -14.27 -1.12
N SER A 118 9.72 -13.53 -0.42
CA SER A 118 11.10 -13.98 -0.15
C SER A 118 11.13 -15.26 0.70
N MET A 119 10.29 -15.33 1.74
CA MET A 119 10.15 -16.52 2.57
C MET A 119 9.66 -17.71 1.73
N TRP A 120 8.62 -17.54 0.92
CA TRP A 120 8.09 -18.62 0.08
C TRP A 120 9.06 -19.08 -1.00
N LYS A 121 9.80 -18.15 -1.61
CA LYS A 121 10.88 -18.50 -2.54
C LYS A 121 11.89 -19.43 -1.85
N ARG A 122 12.32 -19.05 -0.64
CA ARG A 122 13.27 -19.86 0.15
C ARG A 122 12.70 -21.21 0.55
N ILE A 123 11.42 -21.28 0.89
CA ILE A 123 10.72 -22.54 1.21
C ILE A 123 10.74 -23.48 0.00
N GLU A 124 10.27 -23.01 -1.16
CA GLU A 124 10.18 -23.82 -2.38
C GLU A 124 11.58 -24.29 -2.82
N GLU A 125 12.56 -23.38 -2.86
CA GLU A 125 13.95 -23.70 -3.22
C GLU A 125 14.62 -24.68 -2.25
N SER A 126 14.36 -24.55 -0.94
CA SER A 126 14.93 -25.45 0.08
C SER A 126 14.29 -26.83 -0.01
N PHE A 127 12.95 -26.89 -0.16
CA PHE A 127 12.23 -28.14 -0.29
C PHE A 127 12.68 -28.92 -1.54
N ASP A 128 12.82 -28.25 -2.68
CA ASP A 128 13.19 -28.89 -3.95
C ASP A 128 14.53 -29.63 -3.91
N GLN A 129 15.43 -29.22 -3.03
CA GLN A 129 16.78 -29.78 -2.92
C GLN A 129 16.93 -30.84 -1.83
N LEU A 130 15.90 -31.06 -1.02
CA LEU A 130 15.89 -32.14 -0.04
C LEU A 130 15.95 -33.51 -0.72
N ALA A 131 16.54 -34.47 -0.03
CA ALA A 131 16.48 -35.86 -0.48
C ALA A 131 15.03 -36.37 -0.43
N VAL A 132 14.69 -37.36 -1.28
CA VAL A 132 13.34 -37.94 -1.34
C VAL A 132 12.79 -38.33 0.05
N PRO A 133 13.55 -39.01 0.95
CA PRO A 133 13.06 -39.34 2.28
C PRO A 133 12.68 -38.12 3.13
N GLU A 134 13.42 -37.02 2.99
CA GLU A 134 13.17 -35.79 3.74
C GLU A 134 11.96 -35.03 3.18
N LYS A 135 11.79 -35.01 1.85
CA LYS A 135 10.58 -34.46 1.20
C LYS A 135 9.32 -35.15 1.70
N GLU A 136 9.31 -36.49 1.72
CA GLU A 136 8.16 -37.24 2.23
C GLU A 136 7.87 -36.95 3.70
N ARG A 137 8.92 -36.80 4.52
CA ARG A 137 8.76 -36.42 5.93
C ARG A 137 8.09 -35.07 6.07
N VAL A 138 8.57 -34.06 5.35
CA VAL A 138 7.99 -32.69 5.39
C VAL A 138 6.53 -32.72 4.93
N ARG A 139 6.19 -33.41 3.83
CA ARG A 139 4.80 -33.50 3.36
C ARG A 139 3.89 -34.14 4.41
N LYS A 140 4.34 -35.23 5.02
CA LYS A 140 3.57 -35.95 6.05
C LYS A 140 3.36 -35.12 7.31
N GLU A 141 4.42 -34.51 7.84
CA GLU A 141 4.35 -33.77 9.10
C GLU A 141 3.66 -32.42 8.96
N ALA A 142 3.78 -31.76 7.80
CA ALA A 142 3.09 -30.50 7.52
C ALA A 142 1.68 -30.68 6.92
N GLY A 143 1.25 -31.91 6.64
CA GLY A 143 -0.09 -32.21 6.11
C GLY A 143 -0.31 -31.79 4.66
N PHE A 144 0.74 -31.70 3.84
CA PHE A 144 0.61 -31.40 2.42
C PHE A 144 0.33 -32.66 1.60
N SER A 145 -0.62 -32.56 0.67
CA SER A 145 -0.91 -33.61 -0.33
C SER A 145 0.07 -33.61 -1.51
N GLY A 146 0.95 -32.61 -1.59
CA GLY A 146 1.94 -32.44 -2.65
C GLY A 146 3.10 -31.56 -2.19
N ASP A 147 3.84 -31.01 -3.15
CA ASP A 147 4.95 -30.11 -2.83
C ASP A 147 4.44 -28.78 -2.28
N PRO A 148 5.07 -28.23 -1.23
CA PRO A 148 4.63 -26.97 -0.66
C PRO A 148 4.81 -25.86 -1.70
N GLN A 149 3.72 -25.16 -1.97
CA GLN A 149 3.68 -24.06 -2.93
C GLN A 149 3.01 -22.85 -2.30
N PHE A 150 3.49 -21.66 -2.68
CA PHE A 150 2.88 -20.39 -2.31
C PHE A 150 1.39 -20.39 -2.67
N PRO A 151 0.49 -20.30 -1.68
CA PRO A 151 -0.95 -20.47 -1.89
C PRO A 151 -1.65 -19.17 -2.35
N GLY A 152 -0.91 -18.06 -2.46
CA GLY A 152 -1.47 -16.76 -2.82
C GLY A 152 -2.06 -16.00 -1.63
N TRP A 153 -3.19 -15.35 -1.85
CA TRP A 153 -3.87 -14.47 -0.91
C TRP A 153 -5.39 -14.60 -1.03
N SER A 154 -6.14 -14.29 0.03
CA SER A 154 -7.60 -14.27 -0.03
C SER A 154 -8.09 -13.09 -0.86
N SER A 155 -8.87 -13.33 -1.92
CA SER A 155 -9.43 -12.22 -2.71
C SER A 155 -10.47 -11.41 -1.95
N ALA A 156 -11.11 -11.99 -0.93
CA ALA A 156 -12.19 -11.34 -0.18
C ALA A 156 -11.66 -10.44 0.94
N GLU A 157 -10.66 -10.91 1.69
CA GLU A 157 -10.17 -10.24 2.91
C GLU A 157 -8.78 -9.61 2.72
N GLU A 158 -8.03 -10.05 1.71
CA GLU A 158 -6.61 -9.74 1.55
C GLU A 158 -6.30 -9.19 0.14
N ALA A 159 -7.32 -8.66 -0.54
CA ALA A 159 -7.24 -8.14 -1.91
C ALA A 159 -6.10 -7.12 -2.09
N ASN A 160 -5.78 -6.35 -1.04
CA ASN A 160 -4.67 -5.40 -1.08
C ASN A 160 -3.32 -6.10 -1.22
N TYR A 161 -3.01 -7.08 -0.36
CA TYR A 161 -1.77 -7.85 -0.44
C TYR A 161 -1.64 -8.57 -1.79
N LYS A 162 -2.76 -9.12 -2.28
CA LYS A 162 -2.86 -9.74 -3.60
C LYS A 162 -2.51 -8.78 -4.73
N SER A 163 -3.07 -7.57 -4.70
CA SER A 163 -2.81 -6.52 -5.70
C SER A 163 -1.33 -6.12 -5.73
N ILE A 164 -0.73 -5.91 -4.55
CA ILE A 164 0.70 -5.59 -4.43
C ILE A 164 1.58 -6.73 -4.94
N ALA A 165 1.30 -7.98 -4.53
CA ALA A 165 2.07 -9.14 -4.94
C ALA A 165 2.05 -9.30 -6.47
N ARG A 166 0.86 -9.14 -7.08
CA ARG A 166 0.69 -9.16 -8.54
C ARG A 166 1.45 -8.03 -9.23
N PHE A 167 1.42 -6.82 -8.67
CA PHE A 167 2.19 -5.71 -9.22
C PHE A 167 3.69 -5.98 -9.18
N MET A 168 4.20 -6.54 -8.08
CA MET A 168 5.60 -6.93 -7.95
C MET A 168 6.00 -8.01 -8.97
N THR A 169 5.18 -9.06 -9.13
CA THR A 169 5.53 -10.19 -9.99
C THR A 169 5.31 -9.92 -11.46
N ASP A 170 4.15 -9.38 -11.81
CA ASP A 170 3.71 -9.29 -13.21
C ASP A 170 4.12 -7.96 -13.86
N ARG A 171 4.41 -6.91 -13.08
CA ARG A 171 4.70 -5.56 -13.59
C ARG A 171 6.11 -5.07 -13.29
N MET A 172 6.66 -5.45 -12.14
CA MET A 172 8.04 -5.11 -11.77
C MET A 172 9.03 -6.24 -12.03
N GLU A 173 8.54 -7.42 -12.43
CA GLU A 173 9.36 -8.63 -12.67
C GLU A 173 10.17 -9.06 -11.44
N LEU A 174 9.70 -8.69 -10.24
CA LEU A 174 10.27 -9.14 -8.98
C LEU A 174 9.64 -10.48 -8.60
N PHE A 175 10.47 -11.45 -8.20
CA PHE A 175 10.01 -12.83 -7.91
C PHE A 175 9.30 -13.49 -9.11
N PRO A 176 9.96 -13.61 -10.28
CA PRO A 176 9.33 -14.14 -11.50
C PRO A 176 8.82 -15.59 -11.36
N MET A 177 9.35 -16.38 -10.42
CA MET A 177 8.84 -17.72 -10.11
C MET A 177 7.38 -17.74 -9.61
N PHE A 178 6.84 -16.59 -9.19
CA PHE A 178 5.46 -16.44 -8.75
C PHE A 178 4.57 -15.67 -9.75
N GLU A 179 5.08 -15.38 -10.95
CA GLU A 179 4.28 -14.78 -12.02
C GLU A 179 3.03 -15.63 -12.30
N GLY A 180 1.86 -14.98 -12.38
CA GLY A 180 0.56 -15.64 -12.50
C GLY A 180 0.08 -16.39 -11.24
N ARG A 181 0.98 -16.87 -10.38
CA ARG A 181 0.66 -17.55 -9.11
C ARG A 181 0.27 -16.59 -8.00
N SER A 182 0.81 -15.38 -7.98
CA SER A 182 0.41 -14.32 -7.05
C SER A 182 -1.05 -13.90 -7.19
N ALA A 183 -1.69 -14.21 -8.32
CA ALA A 183 -3.11 -14.00 -8.56
C ALA A 183 -4.02 -15.14 -8.05
N LEU A 184 -3.45 -16.24 -7.56
CA LEU A 184 -4.22 -17.34 -6.98
C LEU A 184 -4.96 -16.88 -5.73
N ASP A 185 -6.16 -17.45 -5.56
CA ASP A 185 -6.98 -17.22 -4.38
C ASP A 185 -6.75 -18.35 -3.38
N SER A 186 -6.23 -18.02 -2.21
CA SER A 186 -6.09 -18.98 -1.12
C SER A 186 -7.45 -19.46 -0.58
N ARG A 187 -8.55 -18.77 -0.91
CA ARG A 187 -9.94 -18.98 -0.45
C ARG A 187 -10.16 -18.82 1.05
N VAL A 188 -9.09 -18.79 1.83
CA VAL A 188 -9.07 -18.56 3.28
C VAL A 188 -8.04 -17.48 3.62
N PRO A 189 -8.25 -16.69 4.68
CA PRO A 189 -7.26 -15.72 5.14
C PRO A 189 -5.93 -16.38 5.52
N VAL A 190 -4.82 -15.84 5.02
CA VAL A 190 -3.46 -16.40 5.20
C VAL A 190 -2.45 -15.41 5.77
N VAL A 191 -2.77 -14.11 5.86
CA VAL A 191 -1.88 -13.06 6.40
C VAL A 191 -1.46 -13.37 7.85
N GLY A 192 -2.39 -13.84 8.68
CA GLY A 192 -2.08 -14.24 10.07
C GLY A 192 -1.00 -15.33 10.12
N ARG A 193 -1.19 -16.37 9.31
CA ARG A 193 -0.22 -17.46 9.14
C ARG A 193 1.13 -16.95 8.63
N TYR A 194 1.15 -16.09 7.61
CA TYR A 194 2.41 -15.54 7.11
C TYR A 194 3.17 -14.72 8.14
N LYS A 195 2.47 -13.97 9.01
CA LYS A 195 3.10 -13.28 10.14
C LYS A 195 3.74 -14.26 11.13
N SER A 196 3.05 -15.34 11.49
CA SER A 196 3.59 -16.37 12.39
C SER A 196 4.80 -17.09 11.78
N MET A 197 4.73 -17.43 10.49
CA MET A 197 5.84 -18.05 9.76
C MET A 197 7.05 -17.11 9.70
N LEU A 198 6.87 -15.83 9.35
CA LEU A 198 7.96 -14.85 9.32
C LEU A 198 8.62 -14.69 10.69
N LYS A 199 7.83 -14.63 11.77
CA LYS A 199 8.36 -14.55 13.14
C LYS A 199 9.17 -15.79 13.51
N CYS A 200 8.72 -16.97 13.10
CA CYS A 200 9.44 -18.23 13.30
C CYS A 200 10.76 -18.25 12.51
N LEU A 201 10.74 -17.79 11.26
CA LEU A 201 11.92 -17.71 10.40
C LEU A 201 13.00 -16.79 11.00
N GLU A 202 12.59 -15.65 11.56
CA GLU A 202 13.48 -14.73 12.27
C GLU A 202 14.12 -15.36 13.52
N GLY A 203 13.43 -16.32 14.13
CA GLY A 203 13.91 -17.09 15.28
C GLY A 203 15.02 -18.09 14.96
N PHE A 204 15.21 -18.47 13.70
CA PHE A 204 16.28 -19.40 13.30
C PHE A 204 17.69 -18.78 13.30
N GLY A 205 17.81 -17.46 13.54
CA GLY A 205 19.08 -16.75 13.68
C GLY A 205 19.57 -16.11 12.38
N ARG A 206 20.55 -15.20 12.46
CA ARG A 206 21.03 -14.41 11.31
C ARG A 206 21.68 -15.26 10.22
N ASP A 207 22.43 -16.29 10.59
CA ASP A 207 23.04 -17.22 9.62
C ASP A 207 22.00 -18.07 8.91
N ALA A 208 20.79 -18.20 9.49
CA ALA A 208 19.68 -18.82 8.81
C ALA A 208 19.23 -17.98 7.62
N ASN A 209 19.24 -16.64 7.66
CA ASN A 209 18.63 -15.82 6.62
C ASN A 209 19.24 -16.02 5.22
N ASP A 210 20.53 -16.38 5.13
CA ASP A 210 21.24 -16.59 3.86
C ASP A 210 21.46 -18.06 3.50
N ARG A 211 21.05 -19.02 4.35
CA ARG A 211 21.16 -20.46 4.08
C ARG A 211 19.83 -21.11 3.77
N ARG A 212 19.91 -22.30 3.17
CA ARG A 212 18.75 -23.15 2.90
C ARG A 212 18.14 -23.67 4.21
N LEU A 213 16.82 -23.86 4.21
CA LEU A 213 16.10 -24.43 5.34
C LEU A 213 16.28 -25.95 5.35
N SER A 214 16.57 -26.52 6.51
CA SER A 214 16.57 -27.97 6.69
C SER A 214 15.14 -28.52 6.69
N ALA A 215 15.00 -29.83 6.55
CA ALA A 215 13.70 -30.48 6.68
C ALA A 215 13.05 -30.24 8.05
N ASP A 216 13.82 -30.16 9.14
CA ASP A 216 13.30 -29.85 10.48
C ASP A 216 12.75 -28.41 10.54
N GLU A 217 13.47 -27.46 9.97
CA GLU A 217 13.06 -26.05 9.94
C GLU A 217 11.80 -25.85 9.11
N LEU A 218 11.68 -26.56 7.98
CA LEU A 218 10.46 -26.54 7.16
C LEU A 218 9.26 -27.09 7.93
N VAL A 219 9.41 -28.22 8.64
CA VAL A 219 8.33 -28.78 9.47
C VAL A 219 7.93 -27.78 10.56
N VAL A 220 8.89 -27.19 11.27
CA VAL A 220 8.61 -26.21 12.34
C VAL A 220 7.88 -24.99 11.78
N LEU A 221 8.34 -24.48 10.63
CA LEU A 221 7.75 -23.32 9.96
C LEU A 221 6.31 -23.60 9.52
N PHE A 222 6.04 -24.77 8.95
CA PHE A 222 4.69 -25.18 8.59
C PHE A 222 3.83 -25.53 9.81
N GLY A 223 4.40 -25.94 10.94
CA GLY A 223 3.68 -26.13 12.20
C GLY A 223 3.04 -24.83 12.72
N GLN A 224 3.61 -23.67 12.38
CA GLN A 224 3.00 -22.37 12.68
C GLN A 224 1.77 -22.04 11.80
N ALA A 225 1.46 -22.88 10.81
CA ALA A 225 0.32 -22.71 9.92
C ALA A 225 -1.01 -23.22 10.48
N GLY A 226 -0.98 -23.99 11.56
CA GLY A 226 -2.15 -24.68 12.12
C GLY A 226 -2.74 -24.06 13.39
N SER A 227 -2.29 -22.87 13.81
CA SER A 227 -2.81 -22.17 14.99
C SER A 227 -3.66 -20.96 14.64
#